data_AF-A0A4V2SQG5-F1
#
_entry.id   AF-A0A4V2SQG5-F1
#
_cell.length_a   1.000
_cell.length_b   1.000
_cell.length_c   1.000
_cell.angle_alpha   90.00
_cell.angle_beta   90.00
_cell.angle_gamma   90.00
#
_symmetry.space_group_name_H-M   'P 1'
#
loop_
_entity.id
_entity.type
_entity.pdbx_description
1 polymer ?
#
loop_
_entity_poly.entity_id
_entity_poly.type
_entity_poly.pdbx_seq_one_letter_code
_entity_poly.pdbx_strand_id
1 'polypeptide(L)'
;MRGMRIFLFGCLLYSVTLCGGVIAQETAPGDACAAGETDYIRQVGGPETSGVVHIMRCDGANWQQALTINSDGEIGIGTDTPGDHLHINGTSHTDLRIQSEALAHVRIFMINSGRTWQIDNRNNQTFNIRDNSTADAIKDRLTINASGNVGIGATNPQARLDVAGDIYYTGIIRDVSDRREKESIRPLKGSLEKIRQLEGVSFVMKNDEEKRRELGLIAQDVSAIFPDLVDATSDGRLGLNYTGFIAPLIESVKELDAQNDDLKAENAELRRMVHELTARMDVIEGKRRPPLTPYNQ
;
A
#
# COMPACT_ATOMS: atom_id res chain seq x y z
N MET A 1 3.13 -13.44 -116.95
CA MET A 1 4.48 -13.13 -117.49
C MET A 1 5.43 -12.94 -116.32
N ARG A 2 6.69 -13.39 -116.51
CA ARG A 2 7.81 -13.54 -115.56
C ARG A 2 8.01 -12.33 -114.61
N GLY A 3 8.23 -12.57 -113.32
CA GLY A 3 9.54 -12.58 -112.65
C GLY A 3 9.43 -11.62 -111.44
N MET A 4 10.04 -11.77 -110.26
CA MET A 4 11.35 -12.31 -109.89
C MET A 4 11.35 -12.49 -108.35
N ARG A 5 12.02 -13.53 -107.85
CA ARG A 5 12.25 -13.81 -106.42
C ARG A 5 13.37 -12.91 -105.89
N ILE A 6 13.20 -12.34 -104.70
CA ILE A 6 14.30 -12.05 -103.75
C ILE A 6 13.84 -12.48 -102.36
N PHE A 7 14.64 -13.34 -101.75
CA PHE A 7 14.58 -13.80 -100.35
C PHE A 7 15.55 -12.95 -99.51
N LEU A 8 15.44 -13.10 -98.18
CA LEU A 8 16.27 -12.56 -97.08
C LEU A 8 15.76 -11.24 -96.49
N PHE A 9 15.60 -11.04 -95.17
CA PHE A 9 15.83 -11.85 -93.98
C PHE A 9 14.91 -11.30 -92.87
N GLY A 10 14.43 -12.17 -91.99
CA GLY A 10 13.41 -11.84 -90.99
C GLY A 10 13.84 -10.83 -89.94
N CYS A 11 12.87 -10.03 -89.50
CA CYS A 11 12.83 -9.45 -88.17
C CYS A 11 11.36 -9.54 -87.72
N LEU A 12 10.98 -10.69 -87.16
CA LEU A 12 9.71 -10.80 -86.45
C LEU A 12 9.80 -9.92 -85.21
N LEU A 13 9.09 -8.80 -85.22
CA LEU A 13 8.63 -8.15 -83.99
C LEU A 13 7.66 -9.10 -83.29
N TYR A 14 8.20 -10.03 -82.52
CA TYR A 14 7.44 -10.64 -81.43
C TYR A 14 7.42 -9.62 -80.29
N SER A 15 6.22 -9.14 -79.98
CA SER A 15 5.93 -8.47 -78.73
C SER A 15 6.39 -9.37 -77.59
N VAL A 16 7.53 -9.04 -76.98
CA VAL A 16 7.88 -9.54 -75.66
C VAL A 16 6.87 -8.88 -74.73
N THR A 17 5.75 -9.56 -74.50
CA THR A 17 5.04 -9.44 -73.24
C THR A 17 6.09 -9.70 -72.19
N LEU A 18 6.55 -8.64 -71.51
CA LEU A 18 7.19 -8.79 -70.22
C LEU A 18 6.18 -9.53 -69.37
N CYS A 19 6.34 -10.85 -69.31
CA CYS A 19 5.88 -11.66 -68.20
C CYS A 19 6.33 -10.87 -66.99
N GLY A 20 5.36 -10.35 -66.22
CA GLY A 20 5.66 -9.81 -64.90
C GLY A 20 6.48 -10.87 -64.20
N GLY A 21 7.78 -10.61 -64.08
CA GLY A 21 8.63 -11.40 -63.23
C GLY A 21 7.94 -11.33 -61.88
N VAL A 22 7.40 -12.46 -61.44
CA VAL A 22 7.04 -12.67 -60.06
C VAL A 22 8.31 -12.32 -59.31
N ILE A 23 8.38 -11.09 -58.79
CA ILE A 23 9.27 -10.79 -57.68
C ILE A 23 8.90 -11.86 -56.68
N ALA A 24 9.84 -12.77 -56.39
CA ALA A 24 9.61 -13.91 -55.51
C ALA A 24 8.79 -13.39 -54.32
N GLN A 25 7.59 -13.93 -54.15
CA GLN A 25 6.70 -13.55 -53.06
C GLN A 25 7.52 -13.69 -51.78
N GLU A 26 7.86 -12.55 -51.19
CA GLU A 26 8.72 -12.50 -50.02
C GLU A 26 7.99 -13.21 -48.88
N THR A 27 8.57 -14.29 -48.37
CA THR A 27 7.98 -15.17 -47.36
C THR A 27 7.31 -14.38 -46.23
N ALA A 28 6.04 -14.68 -45.97
CA ALA A 28 5.13 -14.06 -45.02
C ALA A 28 4.92 -14.96 -43.79
N PRO A 29 4.38 -14.42 -42.68
CA PRO A 29 3.91 -15.26 -41.58
C PRO A 29 2.93 -16.32 -42.09
N GLY A 30 3.15 -17.58 -41.72
CA GLY A 30 2.38 -18.72 -42.19
C GLY A 30 2.90 -19.39 -43.47
N ASP A 31 3.88 -18.80 -44.18
CA ASP A 31 4.53 -19.47 -45.30
C ASP A 31 5.39 -20.65 -44.81
N ALA A 32 5.50 -21.68 -45.65
CA ALA A 32 6.28 -22.87 -45.32
C ALA A 32 7.76 -22.53 -45.15
N CYS A 33 8.36 -23.06 -44.09
CA CYS A 33 9.80 -23.02 -43.85
C CYS A 33 10.36 -24.44 -43.77
N ALA A 34 11.56 -24.67 -44.27
CA ALA A 34 12.20 -25.98 -44.20
C ALA A 34 12.86 -26.21 -42.83
N ALA A 35 12.81 -27.45 -42.35
CA ALA A 35 13.50 -27.84 -41.12
C ALA A 35 15.01 -27.57 -41.25
N GLY A 36 15.52 -26.61 -40.47
CA GLY A 36 16.93 -26.18 -40.49
C GLY A 36 17.16 -24.79 -41.09
N GLU A 37 16.13 -24.10 -41.57
CA GLU A 37 16.22 -22.67 -41.91
C GLU A 37 16.39 -21.82 -40.64
N THR A 38 17.36 -20.89 -40.67
CA THR A 38 17.70 -20.02 -39.53
C THR A 38 16.81 -18.77 -39.51
N ASP A 39 16.60 -18.21 -38.31
CA ASP A 39 15.96 -16.91 -38.12
C ASP A 39 16.64 -15.83 -38.97
N TYR A 40 15.87 -14.97 -39.64
CA TYR A 40 16.41 -13.87 -40.43
C TYR A 40 15.59 -12.57 -40.26
N ILE A 41 16.25 -11.43 -40.52
CA ILE A 41 15.66 -10.10 -40.45
C ILE A 41 15.08 -9.75 -41.84
N ARG A 42 13.81 -9.39 -41.89
CA ARG A 42 13.08 -8.99 -43.10
C ARG A 42 12.73 -7.51 -43.01
N GLN A 43 13.20 -6.70 -43.96
CA GLN A 43 12.57 -5.41 -44.24
C GLN A 43 11.50 -5.64 -45.30
N VAL A 44 10.24 -5.27 -45.04
CA VAL A 44 9.21 -5.35 -46.08
C VAL A 44 9.30 -4.12 -46.96
N GLY A 45 9.60 -4.33 -48.24
CA GLY A 45 9.80 -3.28 -49.25
C GLY A 45 8.76 -3.30 -50.38
N GLY A 46 7.57 -3.85 -50.14
CA GLY A 46 6.48 -3.95 -51.11
C GLY A 46 5.39 -2.87 -50.93
N PRO A 47 4.48 -2.74 -51.91
CA PRO A 47 3.43 -1.70 -51.94
C PRO A 47 2.42 -1.74 -50.77
N GLU A 48 2.41 -2.81 -49.96
CA GLU A 48 1.45 -3.01 -48.87
C GLU A 48 2.03 -2.65 -47.47
N THR A 49 3.35 -2.53 -47.29
CA THR A 49 3.98 -2.32 -45.95
C THR A 49 5.36 -1.64 -46.01
N SER A 50 5.48 -0.57 -46.79
CA SER A 50 6.70 0.25 -46.81
C SER A 50 7.03 0.79 -45.42
N GLY A 51 8.15 0.36 -44.84
CA GLY A 51 8.65 0.87 -43.55
C GLY A 51 8.45 -0.07 -42.35
N VAL A 52 7.96 -1.30 -42.57
CA VAL A 52 7.84 -2.31 -41.51
C VAL A 52 9.05 -3.26 -41.55
N VAL A 53 9.58 -3.59 -40.38
CA VAL A 53 10.64 -4.59 -40.19
C VAL A 53 10.08 -5.74 -39.36
N HIS A 54 10.28 -6.97 -39.82
CA HIS A 54 9.93 -8.17 -39.06
C HIS A 54 11.19 -9.02 -38.77
N ILE A 55 11.20 -9.64 -37.59
CA ILE A 55 12.07 -10.77 -37.27
C ILE A 55 11.19 -12.02 -37.32
N MET A 56 11.53 -12.93 -38.23
CA MET A 56 10.79 -14.16 -38.47
C MET A 56 11.53 -15.35 -37.86
N ARG A 57 10.78 -16.29 -37.30
CA ARG A 57 11.28 -17.55 -36.74
C ARG A 57 10.57 -18.73 -37.38
N CYS A 58 11.30 -19.72 -37.86
CA CYS A 58 10.71 -20.97 -38.34
C CYS A 58 10.36 -21.88 -37.15
N ASP A 59 9.11 -22.36 -37.05
CA ASP A 59 8.71 -23.31 -36.00
C ASP A 59 8.96 -24.79 -36.39
N GLY A 60 9.61 -25.02 -37.53
CA GLY A 60 9.86 -26.33 -38.11
C GLY A 60 8.86 -26.72 -39.21
N ALA A 61 7.82 -25.92 -39.42
CA ALA A 61 6.88 -26.07 -40.54
C ALA A 61 6.53 -24.74 -41.21
N ASN A 62 6.32 -23.67 -40.44
CA ASN A 62 5.93 -22.36 -40.94
C ASN A 62 6.74 -21.22 -40.31
N TRP A 63 6.87 -20.14 -41.07
CA TRP A 63 7.41 -18.89 -40.58
C TRP A 63 6.43 -18.23 -39.60
N GLN A 64 6.90 -18.00 -38.38
CA GLN A 64 6.19 -17.28 -37.32
C GLN A 64 6.78 -15.88 -37.17
N GLN A 65 5.92 -14.89 -36.94
CA GLN A 65 6.38 -13.55 -36.61
C GLN A 65 6.79 -13.49 -35.13
N ALA A 66 8.06 -13.19 -34.87
CA ALA A 66 8.58 -13.07 -33.50
C ALA A 66 8.57 -11.61 -33.02
N LEU A 67 9.11 -10.70 -33.82
CA LEU A 67 9.18 -9.27 -33.53
C LEU A 67 8.79 -8.44 -34.75
N THR A 68 8.10 -7.33 -34.53
CA THR A 68 7.72 -6.34 -35.54
C THR A 68 8.18 -4.96 -35.11
N ILE A 69 8.69 -4.16 -36.05
CA ILE A 69 8.84 -2.71 -35.92
C ILE A 69 7.95 -2.12 -37.00
N ASN A 70 6.86 -1.44 -36.63
CA ASN A 70 5.93 -0.86 -37.61
C ASN A 70 6.48 0.44 -38.21
N SER A 71 5.72 1.03 -39.15
CA SER A 71 6.09 2.29 -39.81
C SER A 71 6.19 3.49 -38.87
N ASP A 72 5.54 3.42 -37.70
CA ASP A 72 5.57 4.46 -36.67
C ASP A 72 6.72 4.25 -35.66
N GLY A 73 7.51 3.18 -35.82
CA GLY A 73 8.65 2.85 -34.98
C GLY A 73 8.30 2.10 -33.69
N GLU A 74 7.08 1.58 -33.58
CA GLU A 74 6.61 0.81 -32.44
C GLU A 74 7.05 -0.65 -32.55
N ILE A 75 7.45 -1.25 -31.42
CA ILE A 75 7.97 -2.62 -31.35
C ILE A 75 6.88 -3.57 -30.85
N GLY A 76 6.45 -4.51 -31.69
CA GLY A 76 5.60 -5.64 -31.31
C GLY A 76 6.42 -6.90 -31.06
N ILE A 77 6.15 -7.63 -29.98
CA ILE A 77 6.64 -9.00 -29.75
C ILE A 77 5.41 -9.90 -29.73
N GLY A 78 5.28 -10.80 -30.72
CA GLY A 78 4.08 -11.63 -30.90
C GLY A 78 2.82 -10.90 -31.44
N THR A 79 2.99 -9.71 -32.03
CA THR A 79 1.92 -8.94 -32.70
C THR A 79 2.46 -8.14 -33.89
N ASP A 80 1.71 -8.03 -34.98
CA ASP A 80 2.00 -7.22 -36.18
C ASP A 80 1.44 -5.80 -36.09
N THR A 81 0.45 -5.60 -35.21
CA THR A 81 -0.17 -4.30 -34.94
C THR A 81 0.13 -3.89 -33.49
N PRO A 82 1.36 -3.47 -33.15
CA PRO A 82 1.62 -2.86 -31.85
C PRO A 82 0.71 -1.63 -31.69
N GLY A 83 0.19 -1.41 -30.48
CA GLY A 83 -0.65 -0.25 -30.15
C GLY A 83 0.04 0.74 -29.20
N ASP A 84 1.28 0.41 -28.83
CA ASP A 84 2.16 1.16 -27.93
C ASP A 84 3.59 1.01 -28.46
N HIS A 85 4.49 1.90 -28.05
CA HIS A 85 5.91 1.84 -28.43
C HIS A 85 6.59 0.48 -28.17
N LEU A 86 6.14 -0.27 -27.15
CA LEU A 86 6.49 -1.68 -26.94
C LEU A 86 5.23 -2.46 -26.57
N HIS A 87 4.76 -3.33 -27.46
CA HIS A 87 3.60 -4.21 -27.24
C HIS A 87 4.05 -5.67 -27.24
N ILE A 88 3.96 -6.35 -26.09
CA ILE A 88 4.20 -7.79 -25.98
C ILE A 88 2.86 -8.52 -25.91
N ASN A 89 2.58 -9.38 -26.89
CA ASN A 89 1.35 -10.13 -27.02
C ASN A 89 1.63 -11.64 -27.05
N GLY A 90 0.80 -12.42 -26.36
CA GLY A 90 0.98 -13.87 -26.25
C GLY A 90 -0.29 -14.57 -25.75
N THR A 91 -0.41 -15.86 -26.07
CA THR A 91 -1.58 -16.70 -25.70
C THR A 91 -1.36 -17.55 -24.44
N SER A 92 -0.18 -17.41 -23.80
CA SER A 92 0.22 -18.06 -22.55
C SER A 92 0.86 -17.01 -21.61
N HIS A 93 1.81 -17.40 -20.76
CA HIS A 93 2.60 -16.45 -19.95
C HIS A 93 3.23 -15.39 -20.87
N THR A 94 2.89 -14.12 -20.65
CA THR A 94 3.36 -12.97 -21.42
C THR A 94 4.09 -12.04 -20.46
N ASP A 95 5.31 -12.43 -20.10
CA ASP A 95 6.10 -11.77 -19.06
C ASP A 95 7.23 -10.91 -19.68
N LEU A 96 7.47 -9.74 -19.11
CA LEU A 96 8.71 -8.98 -19.33
C LEU A 96 9.70 -9.29 -18.21
N ARG A 97 10.70 -10.12 -18.49
CA ARG A 97 11.76 -10.45 -17.54
C ARG A 97 12.91 -9.45 -17.65
N ILE A 98 13.15 -8.71 -16.57
CA ILE A 98 14.36 -7.88 -16.39
C ILE A 98 15.14 -8.47 -15.22
N GLN A 99 16.39 -8.85 -15.44
CA GLN A 99 17.17 -9.58 -14.45
C GLN A 99 18.60 -9.04 -14.37
N SER A 100 19.13 -9.02 -13.16
CA SER A 100 20.56 -8.90 -12.86
C SER A 100 21.00 -10.17 -12.13
N GLU A 101 22.15 -10.73 -12.49
CA GLU A 101 22.75 -11.88 -11.78
C GLU A 101 23.59 -11.46 -10.56
N ALA A 102 23.87 -10.17 -10.41
CA ALA A 102 24.50 -9.58 -9.23
C ALA A 102 23.47 -8.98 -8.27
N LEU A 103 23.87 -8.73 -7.02
CA LEU A 103 23.16 -7.86 -6.07
C LEU A 103 23.20 -6.40 -6.54
N ALA A 104 22.50 -6.13 -7.62
CA ALA A 104 22.37 -4.82 -8.25
C ALA A 104 20.89 -4.49 -8.40
N HIS A 105 20.62 -3.25 -8.80
CA HIS A 105 19.25 -2.81 -8.99
C HIS A 105 18.71 -3.27 -10.34
N VAL A 106 17.47 -3.75 -10.33
CA VAL A 106 16.65 -3.94 -11.53
C VAL A 106 15.51 -2.93 -11.46
N ARG A 107 15.36 -2.08 -12.48
CA ARG A 107 14.42 -0.96 -12.44
C ARG A 107 13.67 -0.77 -13.75
N ILE A 108 12.46 -0.22 -13.63
CA ILE A 108 11.72 0.42 -14.73
C ILE A 108 11.63 1.91 -14.40
N PHE A 109 11.96 2.77 -15.37
CA PHE A 109 11.91 4.23 -15.24
C PHE A 109 10.68 4.81 -15.96
N MET A 110 10.00 5.74 -15.31
CA MET A 110 8.93 6.55 -15.86
C MET A 110 9.34 8.02 -15.70
N ILE A 111 9.78 8.64 -16.77
CA ILE A 111 10.41 9.97 -16.74
C ILE A 111 9.51 10.96 -17.46
N ASN A 112 9.19 12.07 -16.79
CA ASN A 112 8.71 13.28 -17.46
C ASN A 112 9.58 14.48 -17.06
N SER A 113 9.31 15.64 -17.67
CA SER A 113 10.11 16.85 -17.47
C SER A 113 10.11 17.40 -16.02
N GLY A 114 9.17 16.99 -15.17
CA GLY A 114 9.08 17.44 -13.79
C GLY A 114 9.49 16.40 -12.75
N ARG A 115 9.36 15.11 -13.06
CA ARG A 115 9.56 14.02 -12.10
C ARG A 115 9.90 12.71 -12.81
N THR A 116 10.80 11.97 -12.18
CA THR A 116 11.10 10.58 -12.53
C THR A 116 10.53 9.67 -11.45
N TRP A 117 9.69 8.73 -11.84
CA TRP A 117 9.28 7.60 -11.01
C TRP A 117 10.06 6.37 -11.41
N GLN A 118 10.31 5.49 -10.45
CA GLN A 118 10.91 4.19 -10.69
C GLN A 118 10.27 3.12 -9.81
N ILE A 119 10.12 1.94 -10.37
CA ILE A 119 9.79 0.71 -9.65
C ILE A 119 11.05 -0.14 -9.69
N ASP A 120 11.59 -0.52 -8.54
CA ASP A 120 12.82 -1.29 -8.50
C ASP A 120 12.92 -2.39 -7.44
N ASN A 121 13.64 -3.45 -7.80
CA ASN A 121 14.25 -4.39 -6.89
C ASN A 121 15.70 -3.94 -6.66
N ARG A 122 16.07 -3.68 -5.41
CA ARG A 122 17.34 -3.05 -5.05
C ARG A 122 18.37 -4.07 -4.56
N ASN A 123 19.63 -3.66 -4.54
CA ASN A 123 20.76 -4.46 -4.03
C ASN A 123 20.67 -4.82 -2.53
N ASN A 124 19.85 -4.10 -1.76
CA ASN A 124 19.48 -4.40 -0.38
C ASN A 124 18.22 -5.28 -0.28
N GLN A 125 17.82 -5.94 -1.38
CA GLN A 125 16.72 -6.91 -1.45
C GLN A 125 15.35 -6.30 -1.10
N THR A 126 15.16 -5.01 -1.37
CA THR A 126 13.88 -4.33 -1.20
C THR A 126 13.18 -4.13 -2.53
N PHE A 127 11.86 -4.24 -2.53
CA PHE A 127 11.01 -3.73 -3.61
C PHE A 127 10.60 -2.30 -3.27
N ASN A 128 10.77 -1.36 -4.18
CA ASN A 128 10.46 0.04 -3.93
C ASN A 128 9.68 0.70 -5.06
N ILE A 129 8.83 1.65 -4.67
CA ILE A 129 8.31 2.69 -5.56
C ILE A 129 8.93 4.00 -5.09
N ARG A 130 9.63 4.68 -5.99
CA ARG A 130 10.44 5.85 -5.66
C ARG A 130 10.24 6.94 -6.68
N ASP A 131 10.46 8.17 -6.26
CA ASP A 131 10.49 9.30 -7.16
C ASP A 131 11.71 10.19 -6.93
N ASN A 132 12.02 10.94 -7.97
CA ASN A 132 13.00 11.99 -7.95
C ASN A 132 12.43 13.19 -8.74
N SER A 133 12.40 14.37 -8.13
CA SER A 133 12.22 15.62 -8.89
C SER A 133 13.59 16.17 -9.27
N THR A 134 13.69 16.91 -10.37
CA THR A 134 14.95 17.49 -10.87
C THR A 134 15.74 18.31 -9.83
N ALA A 135 15.12 18.72 -8.73
CA ALA A 135 15.72 19.48 -7.63
C ALA A 135 16.04 18.67 -6.36
N ASP A 136 15.57 17.42 -6.21
CA ASP A 136 15.64 16.69 -4.93
C ASP A 136 16.50 15.41 -5.01
N ALA A 137 16.86 14.86 -3.85
CA ALA A 137 17.33 13.49 -3.76
C ALA A 137 16.18 12.50 -4.02
N ILE A 138 16.52 11.26 -4.41
CA ILE A 138 15.54 10.18 -4.58
C ILE A 138 14.83 9.92 -3.24
N LYS A 139 13.50 9.83 -3.28
CA LYS A 139 12.65 9.55 -2.11
C LYS A 139 11.98 8.19 -2.27
N ASP A 140 12.12 7.35 -1.26
CA ASP A 140 11.40 6.08 -1.18
C ASP A 140 9.97 6.38 -0.71
N ARG A 141 8.96 6.13 -1.56
CA ARG A 141 7.54 6.36 -1.23
C ARG A 141 6.90 5.11 -0.66
N LEU A 142 7.22 3.97 -1.25
CA LEU A 142 6.84 2.66 -0.78
C LEU A 142 8.07 1.76 -0.75
N THR A 143 8.21 1.00 0.33
CA THR A 143 9.29 0.02 0.51
C THR A 143 8.68 -1.28 1.00
N ILE A 144 9.00 -2.41 0.36
CA ILE A 144 8.78 -3.74 0.91
C ILE A 144 10.15 -4.34 1.16
N ASN A 145 10.47 -4.61 2.42
CA ASN A 145 11.77 -5.17 2.78
C ASN A 145 11.80 -6.71 2.61
N ALA A 146 12.99 -7.30 2.74
CA ALA A 146 13.17 -8.76 2.61
C ALA A 146 12.39 -9.59 3.65
N SER A 147 11.93 -8.97 4.74
CA SER A 147 11.07 -9.61 5.76
C SER A 147 9.57 -9.51 5.43
N GLY A 148 9.20 -8.84 4.34
CA GLY A 148 7.82 -8.61 3.92
C GLY A 148 7.12 -7.48 4.68
N ASN A 149 7.86 -6.61 5.35
CA ASN A 149 7.28 -5.41 5.97
C ASN A 149 7.11 -4.31 4.93
N VAL A 150 5.96 -3.61 4.98
CA VAL A 150 5.62 -2.52 4.08
C VAL A 150 5.82 -1.18 4.78
N GLY A 151 6.68 -0.35 4.22
CA GLY A 151 6.91 1.05 4.62
C GLY A 151 6.24 2.01 3.66
N ILE A 152 5.46 2.98 4.17
CA ILE A 152 4.94 4.12 3.42
C ILE A 152 5.67 5.37 3.93
N GLY A 153 6.49 5.98 3.07
CA GLY A 153 7.44 7.04 3.48
C GLY A 153 8.57 6.58 4.40
N ALA A 154 8.59 5.30 4.80
CA ALA A 154 9.63 4.66 5.60
C ALA A 154 10.55 3.80 4.71
N THR A 155 11.86 4.00 4.87
CA THR A 155 12.91 3.26 4.13
C THR A 155 13.30 1.95 4.83
N ASN A 156 13.05 1.84 6.13
CA ASN A 156 13.36 0.68 6.96
C ASN A 156 12.17 0.36 7.88
N PRO A 157 11.10 -0.26 7.36
CA PRO A 157 9.87 -0.49 8.12
C PRO A 157 10.08 -1.45 9.30
N GLN A 158 9.74 -0.99 10.50
CA GLN A 158 9.93 -1.72 11.78
C GLN A 158 8.73 -2.59 12.18
N ALA A 159 7.60 -2.44 11.50
CA ALA A 159 6.39 -3.25 11.67
C ALA A 159 5.89 -3.77 10.31
N ARG A 160 4.93 -4.69 10.32
CA ARG A 160 4.32 -5.23 9.09
C ARG A 160 3.82 -4.14 8.15
N LEU A 161 3.23 -3.09 8.72
CA LEU A 161 2.92 -1.83 8.07
C LEU A 161 3.50 -0.70 8.93
N ASP A 162 4.41 0.09 8.37
CA ASP A 162 5.06 1.22 9.02
C ASP A 162 4.83 2.47 8.16
N VAL A 163 4.17 3.48 8.72
CA VAL A 163 3.82 4.72 8.02
C VAL A 163 4.57 5.87 8.66
N ALA A 164 5.44 6.51 7.88
CA ALA A 164 6.10 7.75 8.29
C ALA A 164 5.18 8.94 8.02
N GLY A 165 4.32 9.27 9.00
CA GLY A 165 3.41 10.41 8.95
C GLY A 165 1.99 10.09 9.41
N ASP A 166 1.06 10.99 9.10
CA ASP A 166 -0.34 10.88 9.50
C ASP A 166 -1.11 9.87 8.62
N ILE A 167 -2.06 9.13 9.21
CA ILE A 167 -2.96 8.23 8.50
C ILE A 167 -4.37 8.83 8.47
N TYR A 168 -4.82 9.28 7.30
CA TYR A 168 -6.20 9.73 7.08
C TYR A 168 -7.04 8.61 6.46
N TYR A 169 -8.10 8.17 7.14
CA TYR A 169 -8.97 7.09 6.70
C TYR A 169 -10.45 7.44 6.91
N THR A 170 -11.32 7.00 6.01
CA THR A 170 -12.77 7.27 6.06
C THR A 170 -13.59 6.11 6.62
N GLY A 171 -12.98 4.94 6.77
CA GLY A 171 -13.63 3.71 7.21
C GLY A 171 -13.45 3.42 8.70
N ILE A 172 -13.61 2.13 9.05
CA ILE A 172 -13.41 1.64 10.42
C ILE A 172 -12.21 0.68 10.42
N ILE A 173 -11.29 0.88 11.35
CA ILE A 173 -10.23 -0.09 11.67
C ILE A 173 -10.85 -1.16 12.58
N ARG A 174 -10.81 -2.43 12.15
CA ARG A 174 -11.40 -3.56 12.88
C ARG A 174 -10.31 -4.43 13.47
N ASP A 175 -10.32 -4.52 14.80
CA ASP A 175 -9.45 -5.43 15.53
C ASP A 175 -10.14 -6.78 15.70
N VAL A 176 -9.48 -7.85 15.26
CA VAL A 176 -9.98 -9.22 15.43
C VAL A 176 -10.08 -9.51 16.92
N SER A 177 -11.31 -9.72 17.41
CA SER A 177 -11.59 -9.82 18.84
C SER A 177 -12.51 -10.99 19.21
N ASP A 178 -12.65 -11.96 18.30
CA ASP A 178 -13.43 -13.18 18.50
C ASP A 178 -12.87 -14.01 19.67
N ARG A 179 -13.75 -14.60 20.47
CA ARG A 179 -13.35 -15.44 21.62
C ARG A 179 -12.51 -16.66 21.18
N ARG A 180 -12.69 -17.15 19.96
CA ARG A 180 -11.93 -18.29 19.40
C ARG A 180 -10.46 -17.97 19.14
N GLU A 181 -10.16 -16.68 18.93
CA GLU A 181 -8.81 -16.18 18.70
C GLU A 181 -8.12 -15.74 20.01
N LYS A 182 -8.71 -16.06 21.17
CA LYS A 182 -8.26 -15.61 22.49
C LYS A 182 -8.11 -16.77 23.46
N GLU A 183 -7.02 -16.76 24.20
CA GLU A 183 -6.76 -17.68 25.31
C GLU A 183 -6.47 -16.91 26.60
N SER A 184 -6.45 -17.62 27.74
CA SER A 184 -6.07 -17.04 29.04
C SER A 184 -6.88 -15.79 29.47
N ILE A 185 -8.16 -15.72 29.10
CA ILE A 185 -9.04 -14.58 29.40
C ILE A 185 -9.29 -14.47 30.92
N ARG A 186 -8.88 -13.35 31.53
CA ARG A 186 -9.08 -13.04 32.96
C ARG A 186 -9.74 -11.66 33.14
N PRO A 187 -10.62 -11.47 34.13
CA PRO A 187 -11.15 -10.15 34.46
C PRO A 187 -10.04 -9.18 34.91
N LEU A 188 -10.16 -7.91 34.54
CA LEU A 188 -9.32 -6.83 35.06
C LEU A 188 -9.87 -6.35 36.41
N LYS A 189 -9.00 -5.98 37.35
CA LYS A 189 -9.34 -5.48 38.69
C LYS A 189 -8.35 -4.39 39.11
N GLY A 190 -8.82 -3.45 39.92
CA GLY A 190 -8.01 -2.32 40.41
C GLY A 190 -7.63 -1.37 39.27
N SER A 191 -8.49 -1.30 38.25
CA SER A 191 -8.21 -0.48 37.06
C SER A 191 -8.25 1.00 37.42
N LEU A 192 -9.18 1.41 38.28
CA LEU A 192 -9.31 2.79 38.73
C LEU A 192 -8.06 3.25 39.47
N GLU A 193 -7.53 2.43 40.38
CA GLU A 193 -6.30 2.75 41.12
C GLU A 193 -5.10 2.93 40.19
N LYS A 194 -4.97 2.07 39.17
CA LYS A 194 -3.90 2.17 38.18
C LYS A 194 -4.05 3.40 37.28
N ILE A 195 -5.26 3.66 36.75
CA ILE A 195 -5.52 4.83 35.90
C ILE A 195 -5.27 6.14 36.66
N ARG A 196 -5.59 6.18 37.97
CA ARG A 196 -5.32 7.35 38.83
C ARG A 196 -3.84 7.69 39.01
N GLN A 197 -2.92 6.76 38.72
CA GLN A 197 -1.48 6.99 38.80
C GLN A 197 -0.91 7.58 37.51
N LEU A 198 -1.68 7.61 36.43
CA LEU A 198 -1.25 8.17 35.15
C LEU A 198 -1.42 9.68 35.13
N GLU A 199 -0.43 10.38 34.55
CA GLU A 199 -0.46 11.81 34.35
C GLU A 199 -0.67 12.14 32.87
N GLY A 200 -1.77 12.83 32.55
CA GLY A 200 -2.01 13.38 31.22
C GLY A 200 -1.15 14.63 31.00
N VAL A 201 -0.38 14.64 29.91
CA VAL A 201 0.59 15.70 29.60
C VAL A 201 0.26 16.41 28.29
N SER A 202 0.72 17.65 28.14
CA SER A 202 0.79 18.35 26.86
C SER A 202 2.24 18.47 26.41
N PHE A 203 2.51 18.13 25.15
CA PHE A 203 3.86 18.17 24.60
C PHE A 203 3.86 18.63 23.13
N VAL A 204 5.06 18.83 22.59
CA VAL A 204 5.32 19.08 21.18
C VAL A 204 6.44 18.12 20.76
N MET A 205 6.26 17.41 19.66
CA MET A 205 7.29 16.50 19.16
C MET A 205 8.54 17.29 18.75
N LYS A 206 9.73 16.79 19.13
CA LYS A 206 11.01 17.48 18.86
C LYS A 206 11.22 17.74 17.36
N ASN A 207 10.89 16.75 16.53
CA ASN A 207 11.10 16.76 15.09
C ASN A 207 9.86 17.17 14.28
N ASP A 208 8.82 17.68 14.94
CA ASP A 208 7.70 18.29 14.23
C ASP A 208 8.09 19.71 13.81
N GLU A 209 8.08 19.97 12.50
CA GLU A 209 8.36 21.28 11.91
C GLU A 209 7.22 22.27 12.19
N GLU A 210 5.98 21.80 12.28
CA GLU A 210 4.80 22.62 12.53
C GLU A 210 4.63 22.96 14.03
N LYS A 211 5.42 22.33 14.90
CA LYS A 211 5.39 22.50 16.36
C LYS A 211 3.98 22.36 16.93
N ARG A 212 3.22 21.37 16.44
CA ARG A 212 1.86 21.08 16.87
C ARG A 212 1.88 20.66 18.34
N ARG A 213 0.96 21.25 19.11
CA ARG A 213 0.74 20.87 20.50
C ARG A 213 -0.18 19.66 20.54
N GLU A 214 0.28 18.63 21.22
CA GLU A 214 -0.43 17.38 21.42
C GLU A 214 -0.75 17.16 22.90
N LEU A 215 -1.74 16.31 23.16
CA LEU A 215 -2.12 15.84 24.49
C LEU A 215 -1.98 14.32 24.52
N GLY A 216 -1.37 13.78 25.57
CA GLY A 216 -1.14 12.35 25.65
C GLY A 216 -0.53 11.92 26.98
N LEU A 217 0.28 10.86 26.90
CA LEU A 217 0.92 10.20 28.02
C LEU A 217 2.40 9.97 27.68
N ILE A 218 3.25 9.85 28.71
CA ILE A 218 4.65 9.48 28.53
C ILE A 218 4.76 7.95 28.62
N ALA A 219 5.35 7.33 27.59
CA ALA A 219 5.42 5.88 27.47
C ALA A 219 6.17 5.19 28.63
N GLN A 220 7.20 5.84 29.16
CA GLN A 220 7.99 5.36 30.30
C GLN A 220 7.15 5.30 31.59
N ASP A 221 6.33 6.32 31.84
CA ASP A 221 5.46 6.39 33.01
C ASP A 221 4.33 5.35 32.91
N VAL A 222 3.77 5.20 31.70
CA VAL A 222 2.79 4.14 31.42
C VAL A 222 3.40 2.76 31.64
N SER A 223 4.64 2.51 31.21
CA SER A 223 5.30 1.20 31.30
C SER A 223 5.41 0.70 32.74
N ALA A 224 5.55 1.60 33.72
CA ALA A 224 5.60 1.24 35.13
C ALA A 224 4.25 0.71 35.68
N ILE A 225 3.12 1.05 35.04
CA ILE A 225 1.77 0.75 35.53
C ILE A 225 1.04 -0.25 34.62
N PHE A 226 1.13 -0.05 33.30
CA PHE A 226 0.56 -0.87 32.23
C PHE A 226 1.65 -1.27 31.22
N PRO A 227 2.58 -2.18 31.57
CA PRO A 227 3.67 -2.57 30.69
C PRO A 227 3.16 -3.17 29.36
N ASP A 228 2.03 -3.88 29.38
CA ASP A 228 1.42 -4.51 28.20
C ASP A 228 0.86 -3.51 27.17
N LEU A 229 0.81 -2.22 27.49
CA LEU A 229 0.35 -1.15 26.59
C LEU A 229 1.51 -0.37 25.95
N VAL A 230 2.75 -0.79 26.20
CA VAL A 230 3.95 -0.12 25.70
C VAL A 230 4.76 -1.10 24.85
N ASP A 231 4.94 -0.74 23.58
CA ASP A 231 5.78 -1.50 22.65
C ASP A 231 7.07 -0.74 22.37
N ALA A 232 8.16 -1.48 22.12
CA ALA A 232 9.44 -0.91 21.71
C ALA A 232 9.72 -1.23 20.24
N THR A 233 10.08 -0.22 19.45
CA THR A 233 10.65 -0.42 18.12
C THR A 233 12.11 -0.89 18.25
N SER A 234 12.66 -1.48 17.18
CA SER A 234 14.03 -2.02 17.21
C SER A 234 15.12 -0.97 17.49
N ASP A 235 14.82 0.30 17.19
CA ASP A 235 15.69 1.46 17.47
C ASP A 235 15.54 2.01 18.90
N GLY A 236 14.75 1.34 19.75
CA GLY A 236 14.59 1.65 21.17
C GLY A 236 13.56 2.74 21.48
N ARG A 237 12.81 3.23 20.49
CA ARG A 237 11.68 4.14 20.76
C ARG A 237 10.51 3.37 21.34
N LEU A 238 9.79 3.99 22.27
CA LEU A 238 8.58 3.42 22.88
C LEU A 238 7.34 4.02 22.23
N GLY A 239 6.38 3.17 21.89
CA GLY A 239 5.05 3.52 21.40
C GLY A 239 3.96 3.08 22.38
N LEU A 240 2.82 3.76 22.35
CA LEU A 240 1.67 3.45 23.20
C LEU A 240 0.53 2.84 22.39
N ASN A 241 -0.03 1.75 22.89
CA ASN A 241 -1.32 1.24 22.45
C ASN A 241 -2.46 2.01 23.14
N TYR A 242 -2.82 3.17 22.59
CA TYR A 242 -3.93 3.97 23.13
C TYR A 242 -5.27 3.22 23.16
N THR A 243 -5.53 2.35 22.18
CA THR A 243 -6.78 1.56 22.15
C THR A 243 -6.87 0.55 23.29
N GLY A 244 -5.73 0.05 23.77
CA GLY A 244 -5.68 -0.91 24.88
C GLY A 244 -6.17 -0.34 26.22
N PHE A 245 -6.19 1.00 26.39
CA PHE A 245 -6.76 1.64 27.58
C PHE A 245 -8.28 1.52 27.68
N ILE A 246 -9.00 1.21 26.60
CA ILE A 246 -10.47 1.14 26.60
C ILE A 246 -10.95 0.13 27.66
N ALA A 247 -10.33 -1.05 27.77
CA ALA A 247 -10.76 -2.06 28.74
C ALA A 247 -10.50 -1.64 30.21
N PRO A 248 -9.29 -1.18 30.61
CA PRO A 248 -9.07 -0.59 31.93
C PRO A 248 -9.97 0.61 32.24
N LEU A 249 -10.29 1.46 31.26
CA LEU A 249 -11.19 2.59 31.46
C LEU A 249 -12.63 2.13 31.74
N ILE A 250 -13.12 1.11 31.03
CA ILE A 250 -14.44 0.50 31.31
C ILE A 250 -14.51 -0.03 32.74
N GLU A 251 -13.50 -0.77 33.19
CA GLU A 251 -13.49 -1.28 34.57
C GLU A 251 -13.29 -0.17 35.61
N SER A 252 -12.51 0.87 35.29
CA SER A 252 -12.38 2.06 36.15
C SER A 252 -13.72 2.75 36.38
N VAL A 253 -14.56 2.86 35.34
CA VAL A 253 -15.91 3.45 35.45
C VAL A 253 -16.80 2.60 36.35
N LYS A 254 -16.76 1.27 36.22
CA LYS A 254 -17.53 0.36 37.09
C LYS A 254 -17.07 0.42 38.55
N GLU A 255 -15.76 0.44 38.78
CA GLU A 255 -15.18 0.59 40.12
C GLU A 255 -15.55 1.93 40.75
N LEU A 256 -15.55 3.01 39.96
CA LEU A 256 -15.98 4.35 40.41
C LEU A 256 -17.48 4.39 40.73
N ASP A 257 -18.32 3.75 39.92
CA ASP A 257 -19.77 3.65 40.16
C ASP A 257 -20.07 2.91 41.47
N ALA A 258 -19.36 1.81 41.73
CA ALA A 258 -19.47 1.08 42.99
C ALA A 258 -19.08 1.96 44.20
N GLN A 259 -17.97 2.70 44.10
CA GLN A 259 -17.57 3.64 45.16
C GLN A 259 -18.61 4.74 45.39
N ASN A 260 -19.26 5.22 44.32
CA ASN A 260 -20.33 6.21 44.44
C ASN A 260 -21.58 5.65 45.13
N ASP A 261 -21.94 4.40 44.86
CA ASP A 261 -23.07 3.75 45.52
C ASP A 261 -22.80 3.51 47.00
N ASP A 262 -21.58 3.09 47.35
CA ASP A 262 -21.13 2.97 48.73
C ASP A 262 -21.22 4.32 49.47
N LEU A 263 -20.71 5.40 48.84
CA LEU A 263 -20.78 6.76 49.39
C LEU A 263 -22.21 7.27 49.55
N LYS A 264 -23.14 6.93 48.63
CA LYS A 264 -24.55 7.31 48.77
C LYS A 264 -25.20 6.57 49.94
N ALA A 265 -24.89 5.29 50.12
CA ALA A 265 -25.40 4.49 51.23
C ALA A 265 -24.91 5.05 52.57
N GLU A 266 -23.62 5.37 52.69
CA GLU A 266 -23.05 5.99 53.88
C GLU A 266 -23.70 7.35 54.17
N ASN A 267 -23.87 8.19 53.14
CA ASN A 267 -24.55 9.48 53.30
C ASN A 267 -26.02 9.34 53.76
N ALA A 268 -26.74 8.32 53.27
CA ALA A 268 -28.11 8.05 53.71
C ALA A 268 -28.16 7.65 55.19
N GLU A 269 -27.22 6.81 55.63
CA GLU A 269 -27.09 6.38 57.02
C GLU A 269 -26.71 7.54 57.94
N LEU A 270 -25.74 8.37 57.53
CA LEU A 270 -25.34 9.56 58.28
C LEU A 270 -26.50 10.55 58.43
N ARG A 271 -27.28 10.79 57.36
CA ARG A 271 -28.49 11.63 57.43
C ARG A 271 -29.51 11.07 58.42
N ARG A 272 -29.70 9.75 58.44
CA ARG A 272 -30.59 9.08 59.41
C ARG A 272 -30.13 9.30 60.85
N MET A 273 -28.83 9.12 61.11
CA MET A 273 -28.25 9.35 62.44
C MET A 273 -28.38 10.81 62.89
N VAL A 274 -28.14 11.77 61.98
CA VAL A 274 -28.30 13.20 62.26
C VAL A 274 -29.75 13.51 62.64
N HIS A 275 -30.74 13.02 61.87
CA HIS A 275 -32.15 13.21 62.20
C HIS A 275 -32.52 12.63 63.58
N GLU A 276 -32.00 11.45 63.92
CA GLU A 276 -32.26 10.84 65.22
C GLU A 276 -31.65 11.66 66.38
N LEU A 277 -30.43 12.16 66.21
CA LEU A 277 -29.76 13.01 67.20
C LEU A 277 -30.50 14.35 67.38
N THR A 278 -30.93 14.99 66.29
CA THR A 278 -31.72 16.22 66.36
C THR A 278 -33.02 15.99 67.12
N ALA A 279 -33.75 14.91 66.82
CA ALA A 279 -34.97 14.58 67.54
C ALA A 279 -34.73 14.35 69.05
N ARG A 280 -33.61 13.72 69.41
CA ARG A 280 -33.23 13.55 70.83
C ARG A 280 -32.88 14.89 71.50
N MET A 281 -32.21 15.79 70.81
CA MET A 281 -31.89 17.13 71.32
C MET A 281 -33.16 17.93 71.60
N ASP A 282 -34.12 17.94 70.68
CA ASP A 282 -35.40 18.65 70.84
C ASP A 282 -36.17 18.15 72.08
N VAL A 283 -36.17 16.83 72.32
CA VAL A 283 -36.78 16.24 73.52
C VAL A 283 -36.08 16.70 74.79
N ILE A 284 -34.76 16.83 74.79
CA ILE A 284 -33.98 17.30 75.96
C ILE A 284 -34.22 18.79 76.20
N GLU A 285 -34.23 19.61 75.16
CA GLU A 285 -34.50 21.05 75.27
C GLU A 285 -35.95 21.32 75.71
N GLY A 286 -36.92 20.56 75.19
CA GLY A 286 -38.31 20.60 75.63
C GLY A 286 -38.47 20.25 77.11
N LYS A 287 -37.69 19.30 77.64
CA LYS A 287 -37.64 18.98 79.08
C LYS A 287 -36.99 20.05 79.95
N ARG A 288 -36.20 20.97 79.37
CA ARG A 288 -35.54 22.07 80.09
C ARG A 288 -36.38 23.34 80.22
N ARG A 289 -37.49 23.50 79.49
CA ARG A 289 -38.39 24.66 79.65
C ARG A 289 -39.33 24.45 80.85
N PRO A 290 -39.28 25.27 81.91
CA PRO A 290 -40.29 25.23 82.97
C PRO A 290 -41.64 25.69 82.44
N PRO A 291 -42.78 25.23 83.00
CA PRO A 291 -44.09 25.76 82.65
C PRO A 291 -44.12 27.26 82.96
N LEU A 292 -44.44 28.09 81.96
CA LEU A 292 -44.72 29.50 82.16
C LEU A 292 -45.99 29.59 83.03
N THR A 293 -45.83 29.91 84.31
CA THR A 293 -46.96 30.29 85.16
C THR A 293 -47.59 31.57 84.60
N PRO A 294 -48.91 31.62 84.36
CA PRO A 294 -49.57 32.87 83.99
C PRO A 294 -49.36 33.88 85.12
N TYR A 295 -48.82 35.05 84.78
CA TYR A 295 -48.78 36.18 85.70
C TYR A 295 -50.21 36.71 85.81
N ASN A 296 -50.92 36.36 86.89
CA ASN A 296 -52.19 37.00 87.23
C ASN A 296 -51.90 38.43 87.69
N GLN A 297 -52.76 39.36 87.22
CA GLN A 297 -52.84 40.77 87.61
C GLN A 297 -53.07 40.95 89.11
#